data_AF-A0A7S3LHM1-F1
#
_entry.id   AF-A0A7S3LHM1-F1
#
_cell.length_a   1.000
_cell.length_b   1.000
_cell.length_c   1.000
_cell.angle_alpha   90.00
_cell.angle_beta   90.00
_cell.angle_gamma   90.00
#
_symmetry.space_group_name_H-M   'P 1'
#
loop_
_entity.id
_entity.type
_entity.pdbx_description
1 polymer ?
#
loop_
_entity_poly.entity_id
_entity_poly.type
_entity_poly.pdbx_seq_one_letter_code
_entity_poly.pdbx_strand_id
1 'polypeptide(L)'
;MVFDMREAISNEGSCVDYLRFWLSSVKLHAPAAPVVAVGTFSAAIESDDELKEIDKIFKTILDVKDAYPQLCTNGNLHFIPVDNKTGHNVSAVREKIETLAKQQDFVHQGVSLRWTKVLDEMLEHQGDRSNWLEWSHARKIAAKYEIDNELDIMLDFFHELGVIVHLNATEALRNIIVIKPQWLLEKLGKVIWDLDVHGGFYDTAEIRKVGLEKELFEFTDKGIISRDLLEYLWSGEQVDFLLDLMRRTLLLSDWGFNAESGDVRYLVPSMVSNGNFADAISGSKCVLNFEEASLPEGVFQRLVCLCVAHSSRQKDTEEPKLCKLSAQIAFSTETLVSLEKKGDLIELTVTENGKVSAAHCLSIVLSMLRKLNEDVMHGGLLWQLVFDRGVSYETAKQSKLQPWFSAGNEDSVKKVYNAKLDHVDLGSFLDAL
;
A
#
# COMPACT_ATOMS: atom_id res chain seq x y z
N MET A 1 -1.71 5.13 17.67
CA MET A 1 -2.39 6.22 16.95
C MET A 1 -2.32 7.48 17.82
N VAL A 2 -2.08 8.64 17.23
CA VAL A 2 -1.95 9.93 17.95
C VAL A 2 -2.91 10.93 17.32
N PHE A 3 -3.60 11.75 18.11
CA PHE A 3 -4.50 12.80 17.60
C PHE A 3 -4.43 14.07 18.45
N ASP A 4 -4.92 15.20 17.92
CA ASP A 4 -5.00 16.48 18.64
C ASP A 4 -6.37 16.64 19.32
N MET A 5 -6.39 16.72 20.65
CA MET A 5 -7.64 16.87 21.39
C MET A 5 -8.29 18.25 21.21
N ARG A 6 -7.54 19.26 20.77
CA ARG A 6 -8.06 20.60 20.47
C ARG A 6 -8.84 20.58 19.16
N GLU A 7 -8.37 19.82 18.18
CA GLU A 7 -9.10 19.58 16.93
C GLU A 7 -10.35 18.73 17.19
N ALA A 8 -10.27 17.72 18.07
CA ALA A 8 -11.43 16.95 18.49
C ALA A 8 -12.58 17.82 19.05
N ILE A 9 -12.28 18.88 19.81
CA ILE A 9 -13.28 19.82 20.34
C ILE A 9 -13.74 20.85 19.28
N SER A 10 -12.81 21.39 18.49
CA SER A 10 -13.10 22.52 17.56
C SER A 10 -13.60 22.11 16.18
N ASN A 11 -13.32 20.87 15.76
CA ASN A 11 -13.69 20.32 14.46
C ASN A 11 -13.89 18.79 14.57
N GLU A 12 -14.94 18.39 15.29
CA GLU A 12 -15.28 16.97 15.53
C GLU A 12 -15.29 16.14 14.24
N GLY A 13 -15.86 16.66 13.14
CA GLY A 13 -15.93 15.95 11.86
C GLY A 13 -14.56 15.59 11.27
N SER A 14 -13.61 16.54 11.27
CA SER A 14 -12.23 16.28 10.83
C SER A 14 -11.56 15.21 11.69
N CYS A 15 -11.76 15.28 13.02
CA CYS A 15 -11.23 14.30 13.96
C CYS A 15 -11.86 12.90 13.74
N VAL A 16 -13.17 12.81 13.50
CA VAL A 16 -13.88 11.57 13.16
C VAL A 16 -13.29 10.93 11.91
N ASP A 17 -13.11 11.70 10.84
CA ASP A 17 -12.61 11.18 9.56
C ASP A 17 -11.13 10.75 9.66
N TYR A 18 -10.30 11.53 10.35
CA TYR A 18 -8.91 11.17 10.65
C TYR A 18 -8.81 9.87 11.46
N LEU A 19 -9.57 9.76 12.56
CA LEU A 19 -9.56 8.57 13.42
C LEU A 19 -10.11 7.34 12.69
N ARG A 20 -11.18 7.49 11.89
CA ARG A 20 -11.73 6.41 11.06
C ARG A 20 -10.70 5.92 10.05
N PHE A 21 -10.06 6.83 9.31
CA PHE A 21 -9.02 6.48 8.33
C PHE A 21 -7.88 5.66 8.96
N TRP A 22 -7.30 6.13 10.07
CA TRP A 22 -6.19 5.43 10.72
C TRP A 22 -6.60 4.10 11.37
N LEU A 23 -7.79 4.03 11.97
CA LEU A 23 -8.29 2.77 12.54
C LEU A 23 -8.59 1.73 11.45
N SER A 24 -9.17 2.13 10.32
CA SER A 24 -9.34 1.29 9.12
C SER A 24 -7.99 0.82 8.56
N SER A 25 -7.03 1.73 8.40
CA SER A 25 -5.69 1.42 7.89
C SER A 25 -4.97 0.39 8.76
N VAL A 26 -4.95 0.57 10.09
CA VAL A 26 -4.33 -0.42 10.99
C VAL A 26 -5.11 -1.73 11.01
N LYS A 27 -6.45 -1.71 10.93
CA LYS A 27 -7.26 -2.92 10.83
C LYS A 27 -6.99 -3.71 9.54
N LEU A 28 -6.71 -3.02 8.45
CA LEU A 28 -6.37 -3.65 7.16
C LEU A 28 -4.98 -4.30 7.20
N HIS A 29 -3.96 -3.57 7.66
CA HIS A 29 -2.57 -4.00 7.58
C HIS A 29 -2.08 -4.80 8.80
N ALA A 30 -2.74 -4.67 9.95
CA ALA A 30 -2.34 -5.32 11.20
C ALA A 30 -3.56 -5.65 12.11
N PRO A 31 -4.54 -6.45 11.64
CA PRO A 31 -5.82 -6.72 12.33
C PRO A 31 -5.70 -7.34 13.74
N ALA A 32 -4.55 -7.95 14.06
CA ALA A 32 -4.28 -8.54 15.37
C ALA A 32 -3.48 -7.61 16.31
N ALA A 33 -2.93 -6.50 15.82
CA ALA A 33 -2.03 -5.65 16.59
C ALA A 33 -2.81 -4.69 17.52
N PRO A 34 -2.53 -4.65 18.83
CA PRO A 34 -3.25 -3.79 19.76
C PRO A 34 -2.97 -2.30 19.48
N VAL A 35 -4.04 -1.52 19.34
CA VAL A 35 -3.96 -0.08 19.06
C VAL A 35 -4.16 0.73 20.34
N VAL A 36 -3.15 1.48 20.72
CA VAL A 36 -3.27 2.54 21.74
C VAL A 36 -3.54 3.88 21.03
N ALA A 37 -4.63 4.55 21.40
CA ALA A 37 -4.88 5.94 21.02
C ALA A 37 -4.30 6.90 22.06
N VAL A 38 -3.63 7.96 21.60
CA VAL A 38 -2.98 8.97 22.44
C VAL A 38 -3.50 10.33 22.03
N GLY A 39 -4.24 10.99 22.92
CA GLY A 39 -4.73 12.34 22.72
C GLY A 39 -3.69 13.35 23.20
N THR A 40 -3.18 14.19 22.31
CA THR A 40 -2.16 15.21 22.64
C THR A 40 -2.79 16.53 23.08
N PHE A 41 -1.97 17.40 23.66
CA PHE A 41 -2.35 18.72 24.19
C PHE A 41 -3.32 18.66 25.39
N SER A 42 -3.17 17.69 26.31
CA SER A 42 -4.03 17.58 27.50
C SER A 42 -4.03 18.81 28.41
N ALA A 43 -2.99 19.66 28.34
CA ALA A 43 -2.95 20.93 29.07
C ALA A 43 -3.92 22.00 28.53
N ALA A 44 -4.55 21.76 27.38
CA ALA A 44 -5.59 22.62 26.79
C ALA A 44 -7.02 22.10 27.05
N ILE A 45 -7.17 21.05 27.86
CA ILE A 45 -8.45 20.44 28.24
C ILE A 45 -8.73 20.83 29.68
N GLU A 46 -9.83 21.54 29.93
CA GLU A 46 -10.11 22.19 31.20
C GLU A 46 -10.85 21.29 32.20
N SER A 47 -11.48 20.21 31.74
CA SER A 47 -12.30 19.33 32.60
C SER A 47 -12.37 17.87 32.17
N ASP A 48 -12.70 16.99 33.13
CA ASP A 48 -13.06 15.59 32.89
C ASP A 48 -14.30 15.43 32.00
N ASP A 49 -15.17 16.44 31.91
CA ASP A 49 -16.35 16.39 31.05
C ASP A 49 -15.96 16.62 29.58
N GLU A 50 -15.02 17.51 29.27
CA GLU A 50 -14.45 17.64 27.93
C GLU A 50 -13.76 16.35 27.46
N LEU A 51 -13.04 15.66 28.35
CA LEU A 51 -12.47 14.34 28.05
C LEU A 51 -13.55 13.30 27.71
N LYS A 52 -14.73 13.37 28.35
CA LYS A 52 -15.88 12.50 28.01
C LYS A 52 -16.52 12.88 26.68
N GLU A 53 -16.60 14.16 26.34
CA GLU A 53 -17.08 14.59 25.01
C GLU A 53 -16.14 14.08 23.90
N ILE A 54 -14.82 14.21 24.07
CA ILE A 54 -13.83 13.62 23.14
C ILE A 54 -13.98 12.09 23.08
N ASP A 55 -14.25 11.42 24.20
CA ASP A 55 -14.48 9.98 24.22
C ASP A 55 -15.80 9.55 23.51
N LYS A 56 -16.79 10.44 23.39
CA LYS A 56 -17.98 10.16 22.56
C LYS A 56 -17.63 10.04 21.09
N ILE A 57 -16.61 10.74 20.60
CA ILE A 57 -16.14 10.62 19.21
C ILE A 57 -15.73 9.17 18.91
N PHE A 58 -14.99 8.54 19.83
CA PHE A 58 -14.64 7.13 19.73
C PHE A 58 -15.88 6.24 19.77
N LYS A 59 -16.87 6.54 20.62
CA LYS A 59 -18.15 5.81 20.64
C LYS A 59 -18.91 5.94 19.32
N THR A 60 -19.00 7.12 18.71
CA THR A 60 -19.60 7.34 17.39
C THR A 60 -18.90 6.52 16.29
N ILE A 61 -17.57 6.34 16.38
CA ILE A 61 -16.79 5.49 15.46
C ILE A 61 -17.00 4.00 15.74
N LEU A 62 -17.23 3.61 17.00
CA LEU A 62 -17.38 2.23 17.47
C LEU A 62 -18.83 1.72 17.51
N ASP A 63 -19.83 2.59 17.37
CA ASP A 63 -21.27 2.25 17.38
C ASP A 63 -21.65 1.30 16.23
N VAL A 64 -20.81 1.23 15.19
CA VAL A 64 -20.75 0.07 14.29
C VAL A 64 -20.10 -1.08 15.06
N LYS A 65 -20.96 -1.80 15.80
CA LYS A 65 -20.62 -2.88 16.73
C LYS A 65 -19.44 -3.76 16.27
N ASP A 66 -18.42 -3.86 17.13
CA ASP A 66 -17.20 -4.65 16.92
C ASP A 66 -16.32 -4.22 15.72
N ALA A 67 -16.43 -2.96 15.25
CA ALA A 67 -15.63 -2.46 14.12
C ALA A 67 -14.10 -2.53 14.35
N TYR A 68 -13.60 -2.22 15.55
CA TYR A 68 -12.16 -2.13 15.85
C TYR A 68 -11.80 -2.83 17.18
N PRO A 69 -11.85 -4.18 17.25
CA PRO A 69 -11.58 -4.92 18.49
C PRO A 69 -10.15 -4.74 19.02
N GLN A 70 -9.24 -4.31 18.15
CA GLN A 70 -7.85 -3.97 18.47
C GLN A 70 -7.68 -2.68 19.30
N LEU A 71 -8.68 -1.79 19.36
CA LEU A 71 -8.57 -0.51 20.08
C LEU A 71 -8.60 -0.73 21.60
N CYS A 72 -7.48 -0.42 22.25
CA CYS A 72 -7.29 -0.64 23.67
C CYS A 72 -7.86 0.51 24.51
N THR A 73 -8.73 0.19 25.47
CA THR A 73 -9.23 1.17 26.47
C THR A 73 -8.20 1.48 27.56
N ASN A 74 -8.37 2.65 28.17
CA ASN A 74 -7.59 3.18 29.28
C ASN A 74 -8.55 3.64 30.39
N GLY A 75 -8.95 2.71 31.26
CA GLY A 75 -9.99 2.96 32.27
C GLY A 75 -11.34 3.24 31.59
N ASN A 76 -11.85 4.46 31.76
CA ASN A 76 -13.13 4.90 31.21
C ASN A 76 -13.02 5.59 29.83
N LEU A 77 -11.81 5.74 29.28
CA LEU A 77 -11.54 6.41 28.00
C LEU A 77 -10.99 5.41 26.98
N HIS A 78 -11.21 5.67 25.69
CA HIS A 78 -10.62 4.92 24.57
C HIS A 78 -9.20 5.41 24.20
N PHE A 79 -8.66 6.39 24.93
CA PHE A 79 -7.36 7.01 24.69
C PHE A 79 -6.64 7.40 25.99
N ILE A 80 -5.34 7.69 25.87
CA ILE A 80 -4.52 8.26 26.94
C ILE A 80 -4.31 9.76 26.66
N PRO A 81 -4.83 10.70 27.49
CA PRO A 81 -4.56 12.13 27.34
C PRO A 81 -3.14 12.46 27.83
N VAL A 82 -2.32 13.05 26.97
CA VAL A 82 -0.93 13.46 27.26
C VAL A 82 -0.67 14.93 26.93
N ASP A 83 0.32 15.52 27.61
CA ASP A 83 0.91 16.78 27.19
C ASP A 83 2.42 16.64 26.99
N ASN A 84 2.85 16.89 25.76
CA ASN A 84 4.25 16.76 25.34
C ASN A 84 5.16 17.83 25.96
N LYS A 85 4.62 18.95 26.46
CA LYS A 85 5.42 20.03 27.09
C LYS A 85 5.77 19.71 28.54
N THR A 86 4.83 19.21 29.32
CA THR A 86 5.02 18.85 30.74
C THR A 86 5.44 17.39 30.93
N GLY A 87 5.26 16.53 29.93
CA GLY A 87 5.44 15.08 30.06
C GLY A 87 4.27 14.37 30.75
N HIS A 88 3.15 15.06 30.97
CA HIS A 88 1.95 14.51 31.61
C HIS A 88 1.49 13.22 30.90
N ASN A 89 1.27 12.15 31.67
CA ASN A 89 0.88 10.81 31.23
C ASN A 89 1.78 10.10 30.21
N VAL A 90 2.95 10.64 29.84
CA VAL A 90 3.89 9.96 28.93
C VAL A 90 4.41 8.65 29.53
N SER A 91 4.55 8.57 30.85
CA SER A 91 4.86 7.33 31.57
C SER A 91 3.75 6.28 31.44
N ALA A 92 2.47 6.69 31.52
CA ALA A 92 1.33 5.79 31.38
C ALA A 92 1.22 5.22 29.96
N VAL A 93 1.56 6.00 28.92
CA VAL A 93 1.69 5.49 27.54
C VAL A 93 2.76 4.40 27.46
N ARG A 94 3.94 4.62 28.06
CA ARG A 94 5.03 3.62 28.10
C ARG A 94 4.59 2.35 28.82
N GLU A 95 4.02 2.48 30.02
CA GLU A 95 3.54 1.35 30.82
C GLU A 95 2.46 0.53 30.09
N LYS A 96 1.52 1.20 29.41
CA LYS A 96 0.50 0.54 28.59
C LYS A 96 1.12 -0.23 27.42
N ILE A 97 2.06 0.38 26.69
CA ILE A 97 2.77 -0.27 25.57
C ILE A 97 3.57 -1.47 26.07
N GLU A 98 4.35 -1.33 27.15
CA GLU A 98 5.10 -2.44 27.75
C GLU A 98 4.19 -3.58 28.21
N THR A 99 3.03 -3.26 28.79
CA THR A 99 2.06 -4.27 29.25
C THR A 99 1.47 -5.03 28.07
N LEU A 100 1.06 -4.32 27.01
CA LEU A 100 0.51 -4.94 25.80
C LEU A 100 1.56 -5.77 25.06
N ALA A 101 2.80 -5.27 24.95
CA ALA A 101 3.92 -5.99 24.35
C ALA A 101 4.22 -7.30 25.11
N LYS A 102 4.26 -7.27 26.45
CA LYS A 102 4.45 -8.45 27.31
C LYS A 102 3.32 -9.48 27.20
N GLN A 103 2.17 -9.13 26.61
CA GLN A 103 1.02 -10.01 26.39
C GLN A 103 0.97 -10.61 24.98
N GLN A 104 1.87 -10.21 24.06
CA GLN A 104 1.88 -10.76 22.70
C GLN A 104 2.49 -12.16 22.67
N ASP A 105 1.85 -13.10 21.98
CA ASP A 105 2.26 -14.51 21.94
C ASP A 105 3.73 -14.69 21.53
N PHE A 106 4.22 -13.89 20.58
CA PHE A 106 5.61 -13.96 20.09
C PHE A 106 6.66 -13.67 21.19
N VAL A 107 6.33 -12.86 22.21
CA VAL A 107 7.23 -12.56 23.34
C VAL A 107 7.41 -13.77 24.26
N HIS A 108 6.48 -14.74 24.21
CA HIS A 108 6.54 -15.99 24.98
C HIS A 108 7.06 -17.18 24.17
N GLN A 109 7.36 -17.01 22.87
CA GLN A 109 7.92 -18.07 22.04
C GLN A 109 9.39 -18.33 22.41
N GLY A 110 9.73 -19.60 22.63
CA GLY A 110 11.09 -20.02 22.96
C GLY A 110 11.99 -20.01 21.73
N VAL A 111 12.92 -19.06 21.65
CA VAL A 111 13.90 -18.96 20.56
C VAL A 111 15.13 -19.81 20.84
N SER A 112 15.64 -20.51 19.82
CA SER A 112 16.87 -21.29 19.92
C SER A 112 18.09 -20.39 20.15
N LEU A 113 18.89 -20.69 21.18
CA LEU A 113 20.16 -19.99 21.45
C LEU A 113 21.21 -20.17 20.34
N ARG A 114 21.01 -21.12 19.41
CA ARG A 114 21.83 -21.24 18.19
C ARG A 114 21.42 -20.21 17.14
N TRP A 115 20.12 -19.95 17.02
CA TRP A 115 19.56 -18.96 16.09
C TRP A 115 20.00 -17.55 16.47
N THR A 116 19.94 -17.19 17.76
CA THR A 116 20.38 -15.86 18.22
C THR A 116 21.87 -15.65 17.95
N LYS A 117 22.74 -16.65 18.19
CA LYS A 117 24.18 -16.55 17.89
C LYS A 117 24.47 -16.40 16.39
N VAL A 118 23.72 -17.07 15.53
CA VAL A 118 23.85 -16.92 14.07
C VAL A 118 23.39 -15.54 13.62
N LEU A 119 22.29 -15.03 14.18
CA LEU A 119 21.85 -13.66 13.97
C LEU A 119 22.92 -12.66 14.43
N ASP A 120 23.45 -12.78 15.65
CA ASP A 120 24.51 -11.92 16.18
C ASP A 120 25.72 -11.88 15.22
N GLU A 121 26.22 -13.03 14.77
CA GLU A 121 27.34 -13.10 13.83
C GLU A 121 26.99 -12.55 12.42
N MET A 122 25.73 -12.64 11.99
CA MET A 122 25.24 -11.99 10.77
C MET A 122 25.18 -10.47 10.89
N LEU A 123 24.75 -9.94 12.04
CA LEU A 123 24.66 -8.50 12.32
C LEU A 123 26.05 -7.87 12.52
N GLU A 124 27.00 -8.61 13.08
CA GLU A 124 28.40 -8.20 13.22
C GLU A 124 29.22 -8.33 11.92
N HIS A 125 28.65 -8.86 10.83
CA HIS A 125 29.39 -9.17 9.61
C HIS A 125 29.97 -7.93 8.92
N GLN A 126 31.32 -7.90 8.80
CA GLN A 126 32.12 -6.75 8.34
C GLN A 126 32.02 -5.49 9.22
N GLY A 127 31.54 -5.64 10.45
CA GLY A 127 31.24 -4.53 11.35
C GLY A 127 30.08 -3.68 10.84
N ASP A 128 29.97 -2.46 11.36
CA ASP A 128 28.80 -1.58 11.21
C ASP A 128 28.46 -1.12 9.77
N ARG A 129 29.20 -1.61 8.76
CA ARG A 129 29.17 -1.12 7.37
C ARG A 129 28.29 -1.94 6.42
N SER A 130 27.99 -3.20 6.73
CA SER A 130 27.11 -4.00 5.87
C SER A 130 25.64 -3.76 6.25
N ASN A 131 24.79 -3.48 5.25
CA ASN A 131 23.35 -3.31 5.46
C ASN A 131 22.54 -4.54 5.02
N TRP A 132 23.16 -5.41 4.22
CA TRP A 132 22.62 -6.68 3.74
C TRP A 132 23.71 -7.76 3.80
N LEU A 133 23.30 -9.01 3.55
CA LEU A 133 24.15 -10.19 3.53
C LEU A 133 23.64 -11.16 2.45
N GLU A 134 24.53 -11.84 1.74
CA GLU A 134 24.12 -12.93 0.84
C GLU A 134 23.64 -14.15 1.65
N TRP A 135 22.56 -14.78 1.19
CA TRP A 135 22.10 -16.07 1.71
C TRP A 135 23.19 -17.15 1.67
N SER A 136 24.03 -17.12 0.62
CA SER A 136 25.20 -18.00 0.48
C SER A 136 26.20 -17.87 1.64
N HIS A 137 26.27 -16.68 2.25
CA HIS A 137 27.13 -16.39 3.39
C HIS A 137 26.42 -16.67 4.72
N ALA A 138 25.16 -16.30 4.87
CA ALA A 138 24.35 -16.66 6.04
C ALA A 138 24.34 -18.18 6.28
N ARG A 139 24.28 -18.98 5.20
CA ARG A 139 24.43 -20.44 5.29
C ARG A 139 25.79 -20.91 5.80
N LYS A 140 26.88 -20.22 5.44
CA LYS A 140 28.22 -20.53 5.98
C LYS A 140 28.33 -20.19 7.46
N ILE A 141 27.62 -19.16 7.94
CA ILE A 141 27.51 -18.84 9.37
C ILE A 141 26.68 -19.93 10.06
N ALA A 142 25.47 -20.22 9.58
CA ALA A 142 24.57 -21.24 10.12
C ALA A 142 25.23 -22.64 10.25
N ALA A 143 26.06 -23.03 9.28
CA ALA A 143 26.82 -24.27 9.30
C ALA A 143 27.82 -24.38 10.46
N LYS A 144 28.39 -23.25 10.95
CA LYS A 144 29.29 -23.24 12.13
C LYS A 144 28.60 -23.64 13.43
N TYR A 145 27.29 -23.44 13.48
CA TYR A 145 26.44 -23.70 14.65
C TYR A 145 25.52 -24.92 14.44
N GLU A 146 25.75 -25.70 13.37
CA GLU A 146 25.00 -26.92 13.04
C GLU A 146 23.48 -26.63 12.85
N ILE A 147 23.14 -25.51 12.21
CA ILE A 147 21.76 -25.10 11.89
C ILE A 147 21.55 -24.70 10.41
N ASP A 148 22.40 -25.11 9.46
CA ASP A 148 22.23 -24.73 8.04
C ASP A 148 20.97 -25.33 7.39
N ASN A 149 20.43 -26.39 7.97
CA ASN A 149 19.13 -26.99 7.65
C ASN A 149 17.93 -26.27 8.31
N GLU A 150 18.16 -25.47 9.36
CA GLU A 150 17.14 -24.65 10.03
C GLU A 150 17.15 -23.19 9.53
N LEU A 151 18.11 -22.82 8.67
CA LEU A 151 18.37 -21.42 8.28
C LEU A 151 17.13 -20.70 7.73
N ASP A 152 16.44 -21.28 6.75
CA ASP A 152 15.30 -20.60 6.13
C ASP A 152 14.17 -20.36 7.16
N ILE A 153 13.91 -21.32 8.05
CA ILE A 153 12.95 -21.18 9.17
C ILE A 153 13.38 -20.09 10.17
N MET A 154 14.68 -20.01 10.47
CA MET A 154 15.26 -18.98 11.33
C MET A 154 15.13 -17.58 10.70
N LEU A 155 15.36 -17.47 9.38
CA LEU A 155 15.24 -16.22 8.65
C LEU A 155 13.79 -15.75 8.58
N ASP A 156 12.85 -16.66 8.29
CA ASP A 156 11.41 -16.37 8.31
C ASP A 156 10.98 -15.86 9.71
N PHE A 157 11.41 -16.52 10.79
CA PHE A 157 11.11 -16.09 12.16
C PHE A 157 11.63 -14.68 12.49
N PHE A 158 12.89 -14.36 12.17
CA PHE A 158 13.43 -13.02 12.41
C PHE A 158 12.92 -11.96 11.42
N HIS A 159 12.40 -12.38 10.26
CA HIS A 159 11.70 -11.52 9.33
C HIS A 159 10.31 -11.13 9.85
N GLU A 160 9.54 -12.08 10.37
CA GLU A 160 8.23 -11.81 11.02
C GLU A 160 8.35 -10.85 12.22
N LEU A 161 9.46 -10.94 12.97
CA LEU A 161 9.78 -10.00 14.05
C LEU A 161 10.31 -8.63 13.56
N GLY A 162 10.54 -8.45 12.26
CA GLY A 162 11.08 -7.22 11.66
C GLY A 162 12.54 -6.90 12.04
N VAL A 163 13.28 -7.87 12.59
CA VAL A 163 14.70 -7.71 12.98
C VAL A 163 15.60 -7.68 11.75
N ILE A 164 15.24 -8.49 10.75
CA ILE A 164 15.83 -8.52 9.41
C ILE A 164 14.71 -8.49 8.37
N VAL A 165 15.05 -8.34 7.09
CA VAL A 165 14.13 -8.62 5.98
C VAL A 165 14.75 -9.67 5.07
N HIS A 166 14.10 -10.82 4.97
CA HIS A 166 14.41 -11.86 4.00
C HIS A 166 13.13 -12.23 3.26
N LEU A 167 13.18 -12.26 1.93
CA LEU A 167 12.02 -12.49 1.08
C LEU A 167 12.36 -13.61 0.10
N ASN A 168 11.55 -14.66 0.05
CA ASN A 168 11.90 -15.89 -0.66
C ASN A 168 11.16 -16.09 -2.01
N ALA A 169 10.38 -15.09 -2.45
CA ALA A 169 9.49 -15.18 -3.61
C ALA A 169 10.16 -15.26 -4.99
N THR A 170 11.45 -14.92 -5.08
CA THR A 170 12.30 -15.08 -6.28
C THR A 170 13.73 -15.40 -5.87
N GLU A 171 14.57 -15.80 -6.84
CA GLU A 171 16.01 -15.92 -6.61
C GLU A 171 16.67 -14.58 -6.24
N ALA A 172 16.31 -13.47 -6.91
CA ALA A 172 16.86 -12.15 -6.63
C ALA A 172 16.57 -11.68 -5.19
N LEU A 173 15.33 -11.90 -4.73
CA LEU A 173 14.93 -11.63 -3.34
C LEU A 173 15.57 -12.61 -2.36
N ARG A 174 15.50 -13.92 -2.64
CA ARG A 174 15.97 -14.99 -1.73
C ARG A 174 17.47 -14.90 -1.46
N ASN A 175 18.25 -14.44 -2.43
CA ASN A 175 19.70 -14.37 -2.31
C ASN A 175 20.19 -13.26 -1.39
N ILE A 176 19.36 -12.26 -1.04
CA ILE A 176 19.74 -11.10 -0.22
C ILE A 176 18.93 -11.08 1.08
N ILE A 177 19.63 -11.05 2.21
CA ILE A 177 19.08 -10.86 3.54
C ILE A 177 19.43 -9.44 4.00
N VAL A 178 18.45 -8.57 4.19
CA VAL A 178 18.68 -7.23 4.71
C VAL A 178 18.82 -7.31 6.22
N ILE A 179 20.05 -7.14 6.71
CA ILE A 179 20.39 -7.16 8.14
C ILE A 179 20.16 -5.83 8.84
N LYS A 180 20.00 -4.73 8.08
CA LYS A 180 19.62 -3.41 8.60
C LYS A 180 18.38 -2.90 7.86
N PRO A 181 17.15 -3.21 8.32
CA PRO A 181 15.90 -2.83 7.64
C PRO A 181 15.78 -1.33 7.31
N GLN A 182 16.39 -0.48 8.13
CA GLN A 182 16.48 0.98 7.90
C GLN A 182 17.12 1.34 6.55
N TRP A 183 18.16 0.63 6.09
CA TRP A 183 18.77 0.86 4.78
C TRP A 183 17.76 0.61 3.65
N LEU A 184 16.91 -0.40 3.78
CA LEU A 184 15.90 -0.71 2.78
C LEU A 184 14.87 0.44 2.70
N LEU A 185 14.42 0.93 3.85
CA LEU A 185 13.53 2.09 3.94
C LEU A 185 14.17 3.34 3.31
N GLU A 186 15.46 3.58 3.55
CA GLU A 186 16.19 4.69 2.94
C GLU A 186 16.27 4.56 1.42
N LYS A 187 16.59 3.36 0.89
CA LYS A 187 16.67 3.12 -0.57
C LYS A 187 15.33 3.27 -1.26
N LEU A 188 14.26 2.70 -0.69
CA LEU A 188 12.90 2.87 -1.22
C LEU A 188 12.46 4.33 -1.12
N GLY A 189 12.73 4.99 0.00
CA GLY A 189 12.43 6.40 0.25
C GLY A 189 13.06 7.37 -0.77
N LYS A 190 14.20 7.02 -1.38
CA LYS A 190 14.77 7.80 -2.49
C LYS A 190 13.93 7.79 -3.78
N VAL A 191 12.93 6.92 -3.89
CA VAL A 191 12.12 6.70 -5.09
C VAL A 191 10.64 6.96 -4.85
N ILE A 192 10.09 6.63 -3.68
CA ILE A 192 8.65 6.79 -3.37
C ILE A 192 8.31 8.00 -2.49
N TRP A 193 9.18 9.02 -2.45
CA TRP A 193 9.05 10.19 -1.58
C TRP A 193 7.79 11.03 -1.83
N ASP A 194 7.21 11.55 -0.76
CA ASP A 194 6.23 12.64 -0.82
C ASP A 194 6.92 14.01 -0.70
N LEU A 195 6.71 14.87 -1.70
CA LEU A 195 7.18 16.25 -1.72
C LEU A 195 6.61 17.10 -0.59
N ASP A 196 5.33 16.90 -0.26
CA ASP A 196 4.63 17.71 0.74
C ASP A 196 5.09 17.41 2.17
N VAL A 197 5.71 16.23 2.39
CA VAL A 197 6.23 15.76 3.68
C VAL A 197 7.75 15.92 3.80
N HIS A 198 8.50 15.64 2.74
CA HIS A 198 9.97 15.49 2.82
C HIS A 198 10.77 16.65 2.21
N GLY A 199 10.15 17.54 1.42
CA GLY A 199 10.84 18.66 0.78
C GLY A 199 11.86 18.23 -0.28
N GLY A 200 12.78 19.11 -0.65
CA GLY A 200 13.74 18.87 -1.75
C GLY A 200 14.76 17.76 -1.45
N PHE A 201 14.46 16.53 -1.88
CA PHE A 201 15.25 15.34 -1.55
C PHE A 201 16.50 15.14 -2.43
N TYR A 202 16.54 15.71 -3.64
CA TYR A 202 17.62 15.48 -4.61
C TYR A 202 18.58 16.67 -4.75
N ASP A 203 19.87 16.39 -4.67
CA ASP A 203 20.91 17.34 -5.09
C ASP A 203 20.95 17.39 -6.63
N THR A 204 20.24 18.36 -7.19
CA THR A 204 20.18 18.60 -8.63
C THR A 204 21.54 19.01 -9.23
N ALA A 205 22.47 19.54 -8.42
CA ALA A 205 23.80 19.90 -8.90
C ALA A 205 24.68 18.66 -9.06
N GLU A 206 24.65 17.69 -8.13
CA GLU A 206 25.36 16.41 -8.31
C GLU A 206 24.74 15.57 -9.44
N ILE A 207 23.41 15.51 -9.54
CA ILE A 207 22.73 14.78 -10.64
C ILE A 207 23.08 15.37 -12.01
N ARG A 208 23.17 16.70 -12.14
CA ARG A 208 23.62 17.35 -13.38
C ARG A 208 25.07 16.98 -13.74
N LYS A 209 25.98 16.80 -12.77
CA LYS A 209 27.38 16.41 -13.04
C LYS A 209 27.50 15.02 -13.66
N VAL A 210 26.62 14.08 -13.29
CA VAL A 210 26.56 12.73 -13.89
C VAL A 210 25.69 12.65 -15.15
N GLY A 211 25.09 13.77 -15.58
CA GLY A 211 24.34 13.88 -16.82
C GLY A 211 22.86 13.46 -16.72
N LEU A 212 22.38 13.02 -15.56
CA LEU A 212 21.03 12.46 -15.35
C LEU A 212 19.94 13.52 -15.09
N GLU A 213 20.13 14.75 -15.58
CA GLU A 213 19.22 15.87 -15.35
C GLU A 213 17.87 15.70 -16.06
N LYS A 214 17.85 15.07 -17.23
CA LYS A 214 16.61 14.88 -18.01
C LYS A 214 15.75 13.76 -17.41
N GLU A 215 16.42 12.71 -16.96
CA GLU A 215 15.87 11.55 -16.30
C GLU A 215 15.25 11.95 -14.96
N LEU A 216 15.92 12.83 -14.21
CA LEU A 216 15.36 13.41 -12.98
C LEU A 216 14.14 14.29 -13.29
N PHE A 217 14.21 15.13 -14.33
CA PHE A 217 13.07 15.97 -14.72
C PHE A 217 11.85 15.11 -15.09
N GLU A 218 12.01 14.14 -15.99
CA GLU A 218 10.97 13.18 -16.39
C GLU A 218 10.38 12.43 -15.18
N PHE A 219 11.22 12.04 -14.23
CA PHE A 219 10.78 11.40 -13.00
C PHE A 219 9.96 12.32 -12.09
N THR A 220 10.40 13.57 -11.89
CA THR A 220 9.67 14.53 -11.05
C THR A 220 8.40 15.11 -11.69
N ASP A 221 8.30 15.11 -13.02
CA ASP A 221 7.18 15.66 -13.78
C ASP A 221 6.09 14.60 -14.06
N LYS A 222 6.51 13.38 -14.44
CA LYS A 222 5.62 12.31 -14.90
C LYS A 222 5.57 11.08 -13.99
N GLY A 223 6.49 10.96 -13.02
CA GLY A 223 6.67 9.72 -12.24
C GLY A 223 7.36 8.59 -13.01
N ILE A 224 8.01 8.88 -14.15
CA ILE A 224 8.68 7.88 -14.99
C ILE A 224 10.20 7.93 -14.73
N ILE A 225 10.81 6.81 -14.35
CA ILE A 225 12.23 6.72 -13.99
C ILE A 225 12.99 5.75 -14.89
N SER A 226 14.22 6.11 -15.28
CA SER A 226 15.14 5.23 -16.01
C SER A 226 15.88 4.27 -15.07
N ARG A 227 16.35 3.13 -15.60
CA ARG A 227 17.25 2.23 -14.85
C ARG A 227 18.48 2.98 -14.32
N ASP A 228 19.13 3.78 -15.16
CA ASP A 228 20.35 4.53 -14.79
C ASP A 228 20.13 5.49 -13.61
N LEU A 229 18.96 6.13 -13.52
CA LEU A 229 18.64 6.99 -12.38
C LEU A 229 18.36 6.17 -11.11
N LEU A 230 17.71 5.01 -11.20
CA LEU A 230 17.59 4.09 -10.06
C LEU A 230 18.96 3.61 -9.57
N GLU A 231 19.84 3.21 -10.50
CA GLU A 231 21.21 2.80 -10.18
C GLU A 231 22.00 3.92 -9.49
N TYR A 232 21.88 5.16 -9.95
CA TYR A 232 22.48 6.32 -9.30
C TYR A 232 21.91 6.58 -7.90
N LEU A 233 20.58 6.65 -7.76
CA LEU A 233 19.91 6.93 -6.48
C LEU A 233 20.27 5.86 -5.44
N TRP A 234 20.24 4.58 -5.82
CA TRP A 234 20.63 3.47 -4.98
C TRP A 234 22.15 3.24 -4.89
N SER A 235 22.95 4.06 -5.55
CA SER A 235 24.43 3.99 -5.50
C SER A 235 24.99 2.66 -5.99
N GLY A 236 24.29 1.99 -6.91
CA GLY A 236 24.60 0.65 -7.43
C GLY A 236 24.31 -0.50 -6.45
N GLU A 237 23.81 -0.24 -5.25
CA GLU A 237 23.61 -1.28 -4.23
C GLU A 237 22.32 -2.08 -4.49
N GLN A 238 22.47 -3.38 -4.80
CA GLN A 238 21.39 -4.37 -4.85
C GLN A 238 20.20 -3.98 -5.75
N VAL A 239 20.50 -3.37 -6.90
CA VAL A 239 19.52 -2.78 -7.84
C VAL A 239 18.45 -3.78 -8.26
N ASP A 240 18.83 -5.00 -8.66
CA ASP A 240 17.87 -6.01 -9.14
C ASP A 240 16.96 -6.54 -8.01
N PHE A 241 17.48 -6.64 -6.77
CA PHE A 241 16.69 -6.94 -5.57
C PHE A 241 15.66 -5.84 -5.27
N LEU A 242 16.10 -4.58 -5.32
CA LEU A 242 15.22 -3.42 -5.07
C LEU A 242 14.14 -3.28 -6.16
N LEU A 243 14.49 -3.53 -7.43
CA LEU A 243 13.54 -3.56 -8.55
C LEU A 243 12.47 -4.65 -8.38
N ASP A 244 12.87 -5.89 -8.08
CA ASP A 244 11.94 -7.01 -7.90
C ASP A 244 11.00 -6.77 -6.70
N LEU A 245 11.56 -6.26 -5.58
CA LEU A 245 10.77 -5.84 -4.42
C LEU A 245 9.74 -4.77 -4.78
N MET A 246 10.15 -3.69 -5.48
CA MET A 246 9.24 -2.60 -5.82
C MET A 246 8.16 -3.02 -6.83
N ARG A 247 8.49 -3.92 -7.77
CA ARG A 247 7.49 -4.54 -8.66
C ARG A 247 6.46 -5.35 -7.88
N ARG A 248 6.90 -6.24 -6.98
CA ARG A 248 6.02 -7.12 -6.20
C ARG A 248 5.14 -6.40 -5.19
N THR A 249 5.65 -5.33 -4.60
CA THR A 249 4.88 -4.45 -3.70
C THR A 249 4.00 -3.42 -4.45
N LEU A 250 4.02 -3.46 -5.79
CA LEU A 250 3.32 -2.56 -6.72
C LEU A 250 3.65 -1.08 -6.49
N LEU A 251 4.85 -0.81 -5.97
CA LEU A 251 5.43 0.53 -5.86
C LEU A 251 6.05 1.01 -7.17
N LEU A 252 6.22 0.12 -8.14
CA LEU A 252 6.78 0.38 -9.46
C LEU A 252 6.25 -0.62 -10.49
N SER A 253 6.10 -0.20 -11.75
CA SER A 253 5.77 -1.08 -12.88
C SER A 253 6.59 -0.77 -14.13
N ASP A 254 6.78 -1.74 -15.02
CA ASP A 254 7.53 -1.54 -16.28
C ASP A 254 6.83 -0.56 -17.24
N TRP A 255 7.58 0.40 -17.79
CA TRP A 255 7.10 1.36 -18.79
C TRP A 255 7.53 0.92 -20.19
N GLY A 256 6.74 0.06 -20.83
CA GLY A 256 7.06 -0.55 -22.13
C GLY A 256 6.76 0.29 -23.38
N PHE A 257 6.36 1.55 -23.24
CA PHE A 257 5.87 2.37 -24.36
C PHE A 257 6.98 2.98 -25.23
N ASN A 258 8.24 2.95 -24.76
CA ASN A 258 9.40 3.49 -25.45
C ASN A 258 10.30 2.41 -26.08
N ALA A 259 9.74 1.24 -26.44
CA ALA A 259 10.48 0.06 -26.87
C ALA A 259 11.47 0.29 -28.03
N GLU A 260 11.25 1.31 -28.87
CA GLU A 260 12.15 1.69 -29.97
C GLU A 260 13.49 2.28 -29.50
N SER A 261 13.57 2.89 -28.31
CA SER A 261 14.83 3.48 -27.82
C SER A 261 15.77 2.46 -27.16
N GLY A 262 15.23 1.32 -26.72
CA GLY A 262 15.97 0.32 -25.94
C GLY A 262 16.21 0.71 -24.47
N ASP A 263 15.83 1.92 -24.05
CA ASP A 263 15.99 2.36 -22.65
C ASP A 263 14.97 1.67 -21.75
N VAL A 264 15.41 1.04 -20.68
CA VAL A 264 14.49 0.46 -19.69
C VAL A 264 13.99 1.56 -18.75
N ARG A 265 12.68 1.84 -18.84
CA ARG A 265 11.96 2.80 -18.00
C ARG A 265 10.92 2.11 -17.12
N TYR A 266 10.53 2.79 -16.05
CA TYR A 266 9.55 2.34 -15.07
C TYR A 266 8.62 3.47 -14.64
N LEU A 267 7.37 3.16 -14.31
CA LEU A 267 6.44 4.06 -13.64
C LEU A 267 6.54 3.86 -12.13
N VAL A 268 6.66 4.96 -11.38
CA VAL A 268 6.48 5.03 -9.94
C VAL A 268 5.20 5.85 -9.68
N PRO A 269 4.07 5.22 -9.31
CA PRO A 269 2.76 5.84 -9.40
C PRO A 269 2.51 6.89 -8.29
N SER A 270 3.26 6.84 -7.19
CA SER A 270 3.24 7.87 -6.15
C SER A 270 3.90 9.19 -6.60
N MET A 271 4.79 9.11 -7.60
CA MET A 271 5.55 10.23 -8.13
C MET A 271 4.87 10.96 -9.30
N VAL A 272 3.72 10.46 -9.75
CA VAL A 272 2.92 11.11 -10.77
C VAL A 272 2.43 12.47 -10.26
N SER A 273 2.51 13.50 -11.09
CA SER A 273 2.20 14.88 -10.68
C SER A 273 0.69 15.14 -10.44
N ASN A 274 0.40 16.24 -9.75
CA ASN A 274 -0.95 16.76 -9.49
C ASN A 274 -1.60 17.43 -10.73
N GLY A 275 -1.26 16.95 -11.94
CA GLY A 275 -1.82 17.46 -13.18
C GLY A 275 -3.32 17.20 -13.32
N ASN A 276 -3.88 17.68 -14.43
CA ASN A 276 -5.23 17.31 -14.86
C ASN A 276 -5.28 17.27 -16.39
N PHE A 277 -5.59 16.11 -16.97
CA PHE A 277 -5.93 15.98 -18.38
C PHE A 277 -7.46 16.03 -18.53
N ALA A 278 -7.97 17.08 -19.18
CA ALA A 278 -9.39 17.43 -19.19
C ALA A 278 -10.26 16.57 -20.15
N ASP A 279 -9.71 15.48 -20.70
CA ASP A 279 -10.32 14.69 -21.76
C ASP A 279 -11.35 13.70 -21.18
N ALA A 280 -12.51 14.18 -20.75
CA ALA A 280 -13.60 13.32 -20.32
C ALA A 280 -14.02 12.37 -21.46
N ILE A 281 -13.75 11.06 -21.31
CA ILE A 281 -14.12 10.09 -22.34
C ILE A 281 -15.59 9.72 -22.29
N SER A 282 -16.25 9.84 -23.44
CA SER A 282 -17.58 9.26 -23.64
C SER A 282 -17.47 7.74 -23.70
N GLY A 283 -18.29 7.09 -22.90
CA GLY A 283 -18.12 5.71 -22.49
C GLY A 283 -19.08 5.41 -21.37
N SER A 284 -19.25 4.14 -21.02
CA SER A 284 -20.11 3.77 -19.91
C SER A 284 -19.33 3.36 -18.67
N LYS A 285 -20.02 3.46 -17.53
CA LYS A 285 -19.42 3.72 -16.24
C LYS A 285 -19.79 2.67 -15.19
N CYS A 286 -18.87 2.43 -14.28
CA CYS A 286 -19.14 1.82 -12.99
C CYS A 286 -18.20 2.40 -11.92
N VAL A 287 -18.53 2.17 -10.66
CA VAL A 287 -17.82 2.71 -9.50
C VAL A 287 -17.42 1.56 -8.59
N LEU A 288 -16.14 1.51 -8.24
CA LEU A 288 -15.63 0.72 -7.13
C LEU A 288 -15.80 1.57 -5.87
N ASN A 289 -16.67 1.15 -4.96
CA ASN A 289 -17.02 1.87 -3.74
C ASN A 289 -16.33 1.21 -2.53
N PHE A 290 -15.59 2.00 -1.76
CA PHE A 290 -14.87 1.57 -0.55
C PHE A 290 -15.38 2.26 0.72
N GLU A 291 -16.50 3.00 0.68
CA GLU A 291 -17.04 3.81 1.79
C GLU A 291 -17.27 3.01 3.10
N GLU A 292 -17.46 1.69 3.01
CA GLU A 292 -17.63 0.80 4.18
C GLU A 292 -16.34 0.61 5.00
N ALA A 293 -15.16 0.74 4.38
CA ALA A 293 -13.85 0.55 5.02
C ALA A 293 -12.91 1.76 4.87
N SER A 294 -13.29 2.77 4.08
CA SER A 294 -12.44 3.79 3.46
C SER A 294 -11.39 3.22 2.49
N LEU A 295 -11.08 3.98 1.44
CA LEU A 295 -10.12 3.61 0.40
C LEU A 295 -8.70 3.84 0.91
N PRO A 296 -7.90 2.78 1.16
CA PRO A 296 -6.56 2.93 1.69
C PRO A 296 -5.64 3.69 0.73
N GLU A 297 -4.71 4.44 1.30
CA GLU A 297 -3.71 5.15 0.52
C GLU A 297 -2.84 4.19 -0.30
N GLY A 298 -2.52 4.59 -1.53
CA GLY A 298 -1.78 3.75 -2.47
C GLY A 298 -2.59 2.66 -3.17
N VAL A 299 -3.85 2.35 -2.80
CA VAL A 299 -4.65 1.35 -3.55
C VAL A 299 -4.92 1.79 -4.98
N PHE A 300 -5.29 3.06 -5.17
CA PHE A 300 -5.48 3.64 -6.50
C PHE A 300 -4.18 3.60 -7.33
N GLN A 301 -3.06 4.03 -6.73
CA GLN A 301 -1.73 4.04 -7.36
C GLN A 301 -1.28 2.63 -7.79
N ARG A 302 -1.50 1.62 -6.94
CA ARG A 302 -1.18 0.22 -7.26
C ARG A 302 -2.09 -0.35 -8.37
N LEU A 303 -3.38 0.00 -8.37
CA LEU A 303 -4.29 -0.37 -9.45
C LEU A 303 -3.89 0.27 -10.79
N VAL A 304 -3.44 1.53 -10.77
CA VAL A 304 -2.87 2.23 -11.92
C VAL A 304 -1.60 1.50 -12.41
N CYS A 305 -0.67 1.11 -11.53
CA CYS A 305 0.49 0.29 -11.89
C CYS A 305 0.10 -1.00 -12.62
N LEU A 306 -0.88 -1.74 -12.12
CA LEU A 306 -1.36 -2.98 -12.77
C LEU A 306 -1.97 -2.71 -14.15
N CYS A 307 -2.75 -1.63 -14.29
CA CYS A 307 -3.33 -1.24 -15.58
C CYS A 307 -2.28 -0.79 -16.60
N VAL A 308 -1.28 -0.01 -16.16
CA VAL A 308 -0.16 0.46 -17.00
C VAL A 308 0.72 -0.71 -17.42
N ALA A 309 1.06 -1.64 -16.51
CA ALA A 309 1.80 -2.85 -16.81
C ALA A 309 1.07 -3.77 -17.81
N HIS A 310 -0.26 -3.83 -17.74
CA HIS A 310 -1.07 -4.57 -18.71
C HIS A 310 -1.08 -3.90 -20.09
N SER A 311 -1.21 -2.58 -20.11
CA SER A 311 -1.20 -1.76 -21.33
C SER A 311 0.16 -1.84 -22.04
N SER A 312 1.27 -1.72 -21.31
CA SER A 312 2.63 -1.73 -21.85
C SER A 312 3.06 -3.05 -22.51
N ARG A 313 2.30 -4.13 -22.31
CA ARG A 313 2.48 -5.45 -22.93
C ARG A 313 1.65 -5.63 -24.21
N GLN A 314 0.71 -4.73 -24.48
CA GLN A 314 -0.04 -4.71 -25.73
C GLN A 314 0.81 -4.12 -26.85
N LYS A 315 0.49 -4.48 -28.09
CA LYS A 315 1.11 -3.86 -29.27
C LYS A 315 0.35 -2.59 -29.64
N ASP A 316 1.09 -1.59 -30.11
CA ASP A 316 0.56 -0.37 -30.73
C ASP A 316 -0.39 0.44 -29.82
N THR A 317 -0.21 0.36 -28.50
CA THR A 317 -0.91 1.20 -27.51
C THR A 317 -0.17 2.50 -27.23
N GLU A 318 -0.90 3.61 -27.20
CA GLU A 318 -0.39 4.93 -26.84
C GLU A 318 0.04 5.01 -25.36
N GLU A 319 0.93 5.96 -25.04
CA GLU A 319 1.33 6.25 -23.65
C GLU A 319 0.12 6.67 -22.80
N PRO A 320 -0.02 6.15 -21.57
CA PRO A 320 -1.13 6.50 -20.70
C PRO A 320 -0.98 7.92 -20.14
N LYS A 321 -2.09 8.65 -20.04
CA LYS A 321 -2.14 9.95 -19.35
C LYS A 321 -2.38 9.69 -17.87
N LEU A 322 -1.49 10.18 -17.00
CA LEU A 322 -1.50 9.87 -15.56
C LEU A 322 -1.45 11.15 -14.71
N CYS A 323 -2.22 11.16 -13.62
CA CYS A 323 -2.27 12.20 -12.58
C CYS A 323 -2.50 11.50 -11.21
N LYS A 324 -2.20 12.16 -10.06
CA LYS A 324 -2.37 11.53 -8.73
C LYS A 324 -3.75 10.90 -8.45
N LEU A 325 -4.81 11.44 -9.06
CA LEU A 325 -6.21 11.02 -8.86
C LEU A 325 -6.90 10.50 -10.13
N SER A 326 -6.23 10.47 -11.29
CA SER A 326 -6.83 10.00 -12.54
C SER A 326 -5.81 9.33 -13.45
N ALA A 327 -6.27 8.33 -14.23
CA ALA A 327 -5.44 7.66 -15.23
C ALA A 327 -6.28 7.32 -16.47
N GLN A 328 -5.73 7.54 -17.66
CA GLN A 328 -6.30 7.10 -18.94
C GLN A 328 -5.31 6.18 -19.63
N ILE A 329 -5.73 4.93 -19.85
CA ILE A 329 -4.84 3.82 -20.19
C ILE A 329 -5.46 3.02 -21.34
N ALA A 330 -4.69 2.80 -22.42
CA ALA A 330 -5.13 2.03 -23.57
C ALA A 330 -5.07 0.52 -23.27
N PHE A 331 -6.23 -0.16 -23.26
CA PHE A 331 -6.32 -1.62 -23.14
C PHE A 331 -6.33 -2.30 -24.53
N SER A 332 -6.55 -1.53 -25.61
CA SER A 332 -6.22 -1.88 -26.99
C SER A 332 -6.09 -0.60 -27.82
N THR A 333 -5.70 -0.71 -29.10
CA THR A 333 -5.59 0.44 -30.04
C THR A 333 -6.88 1.28 -30.17
N GLU A 334 -8.03 0.75 -29.77
CA GLU A 334 -9.35 1.40 -29.89
C GLU A 334 -10.13 1.30 -28.56
N THR A 335 -9.50 1.00 -27.43
CA THR A 335 -10.20 0.89 -26.14
C THR A 335 -9.43 1.58 -25.04
N LEU A 336 -9.91 2.75 -24.64
CA LEU A 336 -9.34 3.52 -23.54
C LEU A 336 -10.15 3.26 -22.27
N VAL A 337 -9.44 3.05 -21.18
CA VAL A 337 -9.97 2.88 -19.83
C VAL A 337 -9.55 4.08 -19.00
N SER A 338 -10.52 4.82 -18.46
CA SER A 338 -10.30 5.93 -17.53
C SER A 338 -10.64 5.49 -16.11
N LEU A 339 -9.72 5.75 -15.18
CA LEU A 339 -9.88 5.61 -13.74
C LEU A 339 -9.87 6.99 -13.10
N GLU A 340 -10.78 7.29 -12.18
CA GLU A 340 -10.83 8.57 -11.45
C GLU A 340 -11.18 8.34 -9.97
N LYS A 341 -10.29 8.74 -9.04
CA LYS A 341 -10.49 8.62 -7.60
C LYS A 341 -11.25 9.84 -7.06
N LYS A 342 -12.39 9.59 -6.41
CA LYS A 342 -13.24 10.61 -5.74
C LYS A 342 -13.50 10.18 -4.31
N GLY A 343 -12.65 10.62 -3.37
CA GLY A 343 -12.71 10.16 -1.98
C GLY A 343 -12.50 8.65 -1.89
N ASP A 344 -13.49 7.95 -1.32
CA ASP A 344 -13.54 6.50 -1.19
C ASP A 344 -14.12 5.76 -2.41
N LEU A 345 -14.24 6.45 -3.56
CA LEU A 345 -14.76 5.89 -4.81
C LEU A 345 -13.67 5.89 -5.90
N ILE A 346 -13.64 4.85 -6.74
CA ILE A 346 -12.91 4.84 -8.02
C ILE A 346 -13.91 4.66 -9.15
N GLU A 347 -14.13 5.71 -9.93
CA GLU A 347 -14.95 5.67 -11.14
C GLU A 347 -14.15 5.08 -12.30
N LEU A 348 -14.67 4.03 -12.91
CA LEU A 348 -14.16 3.39 -14.12
C LEU A 348 -15.06 3.78 -15.30
N THR A 349 -14.49 4.40 -16.33
CA THR A 349 -15.16 4.63 -17.62
C THR A 349 -14.42 3.89 -18.72
N VAL A 350 -15.14 3.23 -19.62
CA VAL A 350 -14.54 2.58 -20.81
C VAL A 350 -15.20 3.13 -22.07
N THR A 351 -14.39 3.50 -23.07
CA THR A 351 -14.85 4.10 -24.34
C THR A 351 -15.88 3.24 -25.08
N GLU A 352 -16.85 3.89 -25.70
CA GLU A 352 -17.83 3.22 -26.56
C GLU A 352 -17.18 2.62 -27.82
N ASN A 353 -17.76 1.54 -28.34
CA ASN A 353 -17.41 0.91 -29.63
C ASN A 353 -15.95 0.46 -29.82
N GLY A 354 -15.18 0.31 -28.74
CA GLY A 354 -13.82 -0.20 -28.82
C GLY A 354 -13.72 -1.69 -29.20
N LYS A 355 -12.57 -2.08 -29.77
CA LYS A 355 -12.23 -3.49 -30.08
C LYS A 355 -12.44 -4.46 -28.92
N VAL A 356 -12.13 -4.01 -27.70
CA VAL A 356 -12.35 -4.79 -26.48
C VAL A 356 -13.66 -4.34 -25.86
N SER A 357 -14.57 -5.28 -25.58
CA SER A 357 -15.81 -4.94 -24.91
C SER A 357 -15.53 -4.44 -23.50
N ALA A 358 -16.23 -3.40 -23.07
CA ALA A 358 -16.04 -2.82 -21.74
C ALA A 358 -16.28 -3.81 -20.59
N ALA A 359 -17.14 -4.81 -20.81
CA ALA A 359 -17.32 -5.88 -19.84
C ALA A 359 -16.06 -6.76 -19.69
N HIS A 360 -15.26 -6.93 -20.75
CA HIS A 360 -13.95 -7.56 -20.67
C HIS A 360 -12.93 -6.65 -19.97
N CYS A 361 -12.85 -5.36 -20.32
CA CYS A 361 -12.01 -4.39 -19.59
C CYS A 361 -12.32 -4.37 -18.09
N LEU A 362 -13.60 -4.33 -17.72
CA LEU A 362 -14.04 -4.44 -16.33
C LEU A 362 -13.58 -5.78 -15.71
N SER A 363 -13.73 -6.91 -16.41
CA SER A 363 -13.26 -8.19 -15.88
C SER A 363 -11.75 -8.23 -15.59
N ILE A 364 -10.94 -7.53 -16.41
CA ILE A 364 -9.50 -7.35 -16.19
C ILE A 364 -9.25 -6.50 -14.95
N VAL A 365 -9.85 -5.30 -14.85
CA VAL A 365 -9.68 -4.39 -13.71
C VAL A 365 -10.14 -5.02 -12.39
N LEU A 366 -11.26 -5.77 -12.38
CA LEU A 366 -11.70 -6.50 -11.19
C LEU A 366 -10.76 -7.63 -10.80
N SER A 367 -10.10 -8.28 -11.77
CA SER A 367 -9.11 -9.32 -11.48
C SER A 367 -7.82 -8.72 -10.93
N MET A 368 -7.39 -7.56 -11.45
CA MET A 368 -6.29 -6.76 -10.89
C MET A 368 -6.59 -6.33 -9.44
N LEU A 369 -7.80 -5.83 -9.16
CA LEU A 369 -8.20 -5.41 -7.81
C LEU A 369 -8.28 -6.58 -6.81
N ARG A 370 -8.77 -7.75 -7.24
CA ARG A 370 -8.75 -8.97 -6.40
C ARG A 370 -7.32 -9.40 -6.07
N LYS A 371 -6.46 -9.45 -7.08
CA LYS A 371 -5.06 -9.82 -6.89
C LYS A 371 -4.30 -8.81 -6.02
N LEU A 372 -4.54 -7.51 -6.21
CA LEU A 372 -4.05 -6.45 -5.31
C LEU A 372 -4.51 -6.67 -3.86
N ASN A 373 -5.76 -7.09 -3.66
CA ASN A 373 -6.27 -7.40 -2.34
C ASN A 373 -5.56 -8.61 -1.72
N GLU A 374 -5.45 -9.71 -2.47
CA GLU A 374 -4.82 -10.96 -2.04
C GLU A 374 -3.32 -10.77 -1.74
N ASP A 375 -2.55 -10.22 -2.68
CA ASP A 375 -1.09 -10.17 -2.62
C ASP A 375 -0.55 -9.04 -1.72
N VAL A 376 -1.25 -7.90 -1.59
CA VAL A 376 -0.73 -6.68 -0.93
C VAL A 376 -1.59 -6.18 0.23
N MET A 377 -2.89 -6.48 0.25
CA MET A 377 -3.82 -6.05 1.31
C MET A 377 -4.29 -7.23 2.18
N HIS A 378 -3.64 -8.38 2.07
CA HIS A 378 -3.89 -9.61 2.84
C HIS A 378 -5.35 -10.08 2.83
N GLY A 379 -6.08 -9.81 1.74
CA GLY A 379 -7.50 -10.14 1.59
C GLY A 379 -8.47 -9.21 2.36
N GLY A 380 -7.97 -8.22 3.10
CA GLY A 380 -8.78 -7.38 3.99
C GLY A 380 -9.49 -6.19 3.32
N LEU A 381 -9.19 -5.87 2.05
CA LEU A 381 -9.78 -4.73 1.34
C LEU A 381 -11.26 -4.99 1.01
N LEU A 382 -12.16 -4.28 1.69
CA LEU A 382 -13.59 -4.32 1.42
C LEU A 382 -13.96 -3.31 0.33
N TRP A 383 -14.69 -3.76 -0.68
CA TRP A 383 -15.18 -2.92 -1.77
C TRP A 383 -16.44 -3.52 -2.41
N GLN A 384 -17.25 -2.64 -3.00
CA GLN A 384 -18.49 -2.98 -3.68
C GLN A 384 -18.47 -2.44 -5.11
N LEU A 385 -19.00 -3.21 -6.08
CA LEU A 385 -19.16 -2.72 -7.45
C LEU A 385 -20.56 -2.14 -7.65
N VAL A 386 -20.62 -0.84 -7.92
CA VAL A 386 -21.85 -0.10 -8.21
C VAL A 386 -21.86 0.28 -9.68
N PHE A 387 -22.94 -0.04 -10.38
CA PHE A 387 -23.16 0.44 -11.75
C PHE A 387 -24.08 1.67 -11.74
N ASP A 388 -23.97 2.50 -12.77
CA ASP A 388 -24.74 3.75 -12.97
C ASP A 388 -26.29 3.55 -12.96
N ARG A 389 -26.75 2.30 -13.00
CA ARG A 389 -28.18 1.91 -12.93
C ARG A 389 -28.56 1.14 -11.65
N GLY A 390 -27.72 1.14 -10.61
CA GLY A 390 -28.00 0.51 -9.31
C GLY A 390 -28.04 -1.02 -9.29
N VAL A 391 -27.56 -1.68 -10.35
CA VAL A 391 -27.51 -3.16 -10.48
C VAL A 391 -26.27 -3.74 -9.78
N SER A 392 -26.32 -4.99 -9.31
CA SER A 392 -25.18 -5.68 -8.67
C SER A 392 -24.42 -6.64 -9.60
N TYR A 393 -23.14 -6.89 -9.28
CA TYR A 393 -22.24 -7.76 -10.07
C TYR A 393 -22.75 -9.20 -10.26
N GLU A 394 -23.29 -9.84 -9.23
CA GLU A 394 -23.88 -11.19 -9.31
C GLU A 394 -25.01 -11.25 -10.37
N THR A 395 -25.89 -10.25 -10.36
CA THR A 395 -26.99 -10.11 -11.34
C THR A 395 -26.45 -9.93 -12.77
N ALA A 396 -25.37 -9.18 -12.95
CA ALA A 396 -24.70 -8.99 -14.24
C ALA A 396 -23.93 -10.24 -14.74
N LYS A 397 -23.38 -11.03 -13.81
CA LYS A 397 -22.64 -12.28 -14.08
C LYS A 397 -23.59 -13.41 -14.51
N GLN A 398 -24.72 -13.57 -13.81
CA GLN A 398 -25.72 -14.60 -14.10
C GLN A 398 -26.43 -14.38 -15.46
N SER A 399 -26.51 -13.13 -15.93
CA SER A 399 -27.12 -12.75 -17.21
C SER A 399 -26.16 -12.78 -18.42
N LYS A 400 -24.91 -13.26 -18.25
CA LYS A 400 -23.87 -13.34 -19.30
C LYS A 400 -23.67 -12.03 -20.10
N LEU A 401 -23.85 -10.86 -19.48
CA LEU A 401 -23.54 -9.55 -20.08
C LEU A 401 -24.28 -9.21 -21.41
N GLN A 402 -25.54 -9.63 -21.57
CA GLN A 402 -26.34 -9.50 -22.81
C GLN A 402 -27.35 -8.31 -22.84
N PRO A 403 -27.08 -7.11 -23.40
CA PRO A 403 -25.81 -6.51 -23.86
C PRO A 403 -25.65 -5.05 -23.35
N TRP A 404 -24.98 -4.82 -22.20
CA TRP A 404 -25.00 -3.55 -21.42
C TRP A 404 -26.39 -3.05 -20.96
N PHE A 405 -27.46 -3.70 -21.42
CA PHE A 405 -28.80 -3.78 -20.83
C PHE A 405 -29.61 -2.48 -20.82
N SER A 406 -29.93 -1.99 -22.01
CA SER A 406 -31.23 -1.37 -22.43
C SER A 406 -32.03 -0.54 -21.40
N ALA A 407 -32.32 0.71 -21.75
CA ALA A 407 -33.23 1.58 -20.99
C ALA A 407 -34.64 0.98 -20.87
N GLY A 408 -35.28 1.16 -19.70
CA GLY A 408 -36.69 0.76 -19.50
C GLY A 408 -37.08 0.59 -18.03
N ASN A 409 -37.73 1.63 -17.49
CA ASN A 409 -38.47 1.70 -16.23
C ASN A 409 -37.72 1.64 -14.89
N GLU A 410 -38.18 2.53 -14.02
CA GLU A 410 -37.93 2.58 -12.58
C GLU A 410 -38.48 1.30 -11.92
N ASP A 411 -37.68 0.65 -11.07
CA ASP A 411 -38.01 0.62 -9.65
C ASP A 411 -36.82 0.18 -8.77
N SER A 412 -36.89 0.57 -7.49
CA SER A 412 -35.80 0.47 -6.50
C SER A 412 -35.40 -0.94 -6.05
N VAL A 413 -34.11 -1.13 -5.69
CA VAL A 413 -33.58 -1.67 -4.40
C VAL A 413 -32.04 -1.65 -4.43
N LYS A 414 -31.38 -0.96 -3.48
CA LYS A 414 -29.94 -1.14 -3.21
C LYS A 414 -29.69 -2.53 -2.58
N LYS A 415 -28.84 -3.37 -3.18
CA LYS A 415 -28.33 -4.61 -2.53
C LYS A 415 -26.81 -4.58 -2.38
N VAL A 416 -26.38 -4.52 -1.13
CA VAL A 416 -25.00 -4.66 -0.64
C VAL A 416 -24.48 -6.07 -0.92
N TYR A 417 -23.20 -6.20 -1.26
CA TYR A 417 -22.51 -7.48 -1.39
C TYR A 417 -21.11 -7.44 -0.78
N ASN A 418 -20.86 -8.30 0.21
CA ASN A 418 -19.54 -8.55 0.78
C ASN A 418 -18.90 -9.76 0.08
N ALA A 419 -17.87 -9.52 -0.71
CA ALA A 419 -17.21 -10.55 -1.51
C ALA A 419 -16.20 -11.39 -0.70
N LYS A 420 -16.71 -12.26 0.19
CA LYS A 420 -16.04 -13.55 0.47
C LYS A 420 -16.64 -14.57 -0.50
N LEU A 421 -15.91 -14.85 -1.59
CA LEU A 421 -16.28 -15.85 -2.59
C LEU A 421 -15.04 -16.69 -2.93
N ASP A 422 -15.24 -18.00 -2.98
CA ASP A 422 -14.16 -19.00 -2.93
C ASP A 422 -13.24 -19.02 -4.17
N HIS A 423 -12.06 -19.62 -3.95
CA HIS A 423 -10.97 -19.85 -4.90
C HIS A 423 -11.40 -20.03 -6.37
N VAL A 424 -10.82 -19.20 -7.23
CA VAL A 424 -10.57 -19.53 -8.64
C VAL A 424 -9.06 -19.73 -8.77
N ASP A 425 -8.65 -20.86 -9.31
CA ASP A 425 -7.23 -21.18 -9.54
C ASP A 425 -6.61 -20.18 -10.53
N LEU A 426 -5.63 -19.41 -10.03
CA LEU A 426 -4.96 -18.31 -10.73
C LEU A 426 -3.48 -18.60 -11.04
N GLY A 427 -3.01 -19.84 -10.83
CA GLY A 427 -1.59 -20.19 -10.99
C GLY A 427 -0.98 -19.76 -12.34
N SER A 428 -1.74 -19.91 -13.42
CA SER A 428 -1.30 -19.55 -14.79
C SER A 428 -1.19 -18.05 -15.08
N PHE A 429 -1.66 -17.16 -14.18
CA PHE A 429 -1.53 -15.71 -14.33
C PHE A 429 -0.28 -15.14 -13.62
N LEU A 430 0.37 -15.93 -12.75
CA LEU A 430 1.64 -15.55 -12.10
C LEU A 430 2.85 -15.92 -12.95
N ASP A 431 2.85 -17.10 -13.60
CA ASP A 431 3.94 -17.53 -14.50
C ASP A 431 4.08 -16.68 -15.79
N ALA A 432 3.17 -15.73 -15.99
CA ALA A 432 3.14 -14.80 -17.13
C ALA A 432 3.17 -13.31 -16.71
N LEU A 433 3.33 -13.01 -15.41
CA LEU A 433 3.49 -11.65 -14.87
C LEU A 433 4.96 -11.33 -14.60
#